data_AF-A0A815CXU7-F1
#
_entry.id   AF-A0A815CXU7-F1
#
_cell.length_a   1.000
_cell.length_b   1.000
_cell.length_c   1.000
_cell.angle_alpha   90.00
_cell.angle_beta   90.00
_cell.angle_gamma   90.00
#
_symmetry.space_group_name_H-M   'P 1'
#
loop_
_entity.id
_entity.type
_entity.pdbx_description
1 polymer ?
#
loop_
_entity_poly.entity_id
_entity_poly.type
_entity_poly.pdbx_seq_one_letter_code
_entity_poly.pdbx_strand_id
1 'polypeptide(L)'
;MSYAPLRLKYIIGTRESQLALIQTESVIAQLRTFYPHIEYEIIKIKTAGDKNLLTPLANIGDKGLFTKELEIELEKQTIDFVVHSLKDVPSTTLPPNMIIGAILERADPRDAVIIATRRQEKSLNELPAGSVIGTSSTRRIAQLKLKYPHLTYKNIRGNMNTRWEKLNNEELGYDAMIAAVAGFQRLQWTHRISEIIEPDKVLYAIGQGALGIECRHNDIDTIRMLSVLNHEPSLIRCVAERAFLKRIEGGCSIPNAVRTEYNGKSLVINGILLNLDGSRYVKDDMENPDLTISMTTPMPNFFVSQTDDDLLTPDDEIQTVRKNLKRKRTDSNTDDDDDDNNTILLPPSPVKISSTEISNTPLLRHYAHVCGVNINETILENAELCGTNLAVKLMQMGADSILEEIHQKVVNIPT
;
A
#
# COMPACT_ATOMS: atom_id res chain seq x y z
N MET A 1 7.58 -29.44 -12.51
CA MET A 1 8.51 -29.63 -11.38
C MET A 1 7.68 -29.82 -10.12
N SER A 2 7.81 -30.95 -9.40
CA SER A 2 7.19 -31.07 -8.07
C SER A 2 8.02 -30.27 -7.09
N TYR A 3 7.42 -29.27 -6.45
CA TYR A 3 8.09 -28.51 -5.41
C TYR A 3 8.26 -29.37 -4.15
N ALA A 4 9.32 -29.13 -3.37
CA ALA A 4 9.50 -29.73 -2.05
C ALA A 4 8.28 -29.42 -1.15
N PRO A 5 7.92 -30.29 -0.19
CA PRO A 5 6.82 -30.00 0.74
C PRO A 5 7.11 -28.73 1.57
N LEU A 6 6.05 -28.06 2.02
CA LEU A 6 6.16 -26.89 2.90
C LEU A 6 6.81 -27.28 4.23
N ARG A 7 7.56 -26.36 4.85
CA ARG A 7 8.02 -26.55 6.25
C ARG A 7 6.85 -26.71 7.21
N LEU A 8 7.05 -27.51 8.25
CA LEU A 8 6.04 -27.74 9.29
C LEU A 8 5.99 -26.64 10.36
N LYS A 9 6.94 -25.70 10.33
CA LYS A 9 7.02 -24.61 11.30
C LYS A 9 7.54 -23.34 10.65
N TYR A 10 6.89 -22.22 10.96
CA TYR A 10 7.32 -20.88 10.60
C TYR A 10 7.39 -19.99 11.84
N ILE A 11 8.41 -19.13 11.88
CA ILE A 11 8.64 -18.17 12.95
C ILE A 11 8.32 -16.76 12.42
N ILE A 12 7.46 -16.03 13.11
CA ILE A 12 6.91 -14.76 12.64
C ILE A 12 7.39 -13.63 13.54
N GLY A 13 8.10 -12.66 12.96
CA GLY A 13 8.47 -11.44 13.66
C GLY A 13 7.31 -10.45 13.74
N THR A 14 7.13 -9.81 14.90
CA THR A 14 6.16 -8.72 15.06
C THR A 14 6.64 -7.72 16.10
N ARG A 15 6.17 -6.48 15.99
CA ARG A 15 6.32 -5.49 17.05
C ARG A 15 5.51 -5.87 18.29
N GLU A 16 5.96 -5.41 19.46
CA GLU A 16 5.29 -5.64 20.76
C GLU A 16 3.94 -4.93 20.90
N SER A 17 3.65 -3.93 20.05
CA SER A 17 2.41 -3.17 20.15
C SER A 17 1.17 -4.06 19.93
N GLN A 18 0.12 -3.83 20.70
CA GLN A 18 -1.13 -4.61 20.62
C GLN A 18 -1.69 -4.69 19.19
N LEU A 19 -1.69 -3.58 18.45
CA LEU A 19 -2.17 -3.56 17.07
C LEU A 19 -1.31 -4.44 16.15
N ALA A 20 0.01 -4.45 16.31
CA ALA A 20 0.91 -5.29 15.52
C ALA A 20 0.71 -6.79 15.83
N LEU A 21 0.49 -7.14 17.10
CA LEU A 21 0.15 -8.50 17.51
C LEU A 21 -1.16 -8.96 16.87
N ILE A 22 -2.23 -8.15 16.96
CA ILE A 22 -3.52 -8.47 16.34
C ILE A 22 -3.40 -8.63 14.82
N GLN A 23 -2.60 -7.79 14.17
CA GLN A 23 -2.33 -7.90 12.73
C GLN A 23 -1.64 -9.22 12.39
N THR A 24 -0.64 -9.60 13.17
CA THR A 24 0.11 -10.86 13.00
C THR A 24 -0.76 -12.07 13.25
N GLU A 25 -1.55 -12.06 14.33
CA GLU A 25 -2.52 -13.11 14.65
C GLU A 25 -3.58 -13.26 13.56
N SER A 26 -4.05 -12.15 12.98
CA SER A 26 -5.00 -12.18 11.86
C SER A 26 -4.42 -12.82 10.59
N VAL A 27 -3.13 -12.59 10.30
CA VAL A 27 -2.42 -13.25 9.20
C VAL A 27 -2.30 -14.75 9.47
N ILE A 28 -1.87 -15.13 10.68
CA ILE A 28 -1.73 -16.55 11.08
C ILE A 28 -3.08 -17.26 11.03
N ALA A 29 -4.15 -16.60 11.46
CA ALA A 29 -5.50 -17.16 11.40
C ALA A 29 -5.93 -17.47 9.96
N GLN A 30 -5.59 -16.61 8.99
CA GLN A 30 -5.83 -16.87 7.57
C GLN A 30 -4.92 -17.99 7.05
N LEU A 31 -3.63 -18.00 7.36
CA LEU A 31 -2.73 -19.08 6.93
C LEU A 31 -3.18 -20.45 7.45
N ARG A 32 -3.73 -20.53 8.67
CA ARG A 32 -4.27 -21.76 9.24
C ARG A 32 -5.47 -22.33 8.48
N THR A 33 -6.23 -21.51 7.74
CA THR A 33 -7.34 -22.03 6.92
C THR A 33 -6.83 -22.82 5.71
N PHE A 34 -5.67 -22.44 5.17
CA PHE A 34 -5.02 -23.12 4.05
C PHE A 34 -4.08 -24.24 4.52
N TYR A 35 -3.38 -24.03 5.63
CA TYR A 35 -2.33 -24.93 6.15
C TYR A 35 -2.52 -25.21 7.64
N PRO A 36 -3.52 -26.02 8.02
CA PRO A 36 -3.86 -26.27 9.44
C PRO A 36 -2.81 -27.11 10.20
N HIS A 37 -1.95 -27.83 9.47
CA HIS A 37 -0.92 -28.70 10.03
C HIS A 37 0.41 -28.00 10.30
N ILE A 38 0.55 -26.73 9.89
CA ILE A 38 1.77 -25.94 10.07
C ILE A 38 1.73 -25.24 11.43
N GLU A 39 2.84 -25.30 12.17
CA GLU A 39 3.05 -24.55 13.41
C GLU A 39 3.50 -23.12 13.09
N TYR A 40 2.92 -22.15 13.81
CA TYR A 40 3.26 -20.73 13.69
C TYR A 40 3.69 -20.20 15.05
N GLU A 41 4.95 -19.77 15.16
CA GLU A 41 5.54 -19.22 16.38
C GLU A 41 5.73 -17.70 16.24
N ILE A 42 5.26 -16.91 17.21
CA ILE A 42 5.40 -15.45 17.16
C ILE A 42 6.58 -15.01 18.04
N ILE A 43 7.54 -14.29 17.45
CA ILE A 43 8.62 -13.60 18.16
C ILE A 43 8.33 -12.09 18.20
N LYS A 44 8.24 -11.55 19.41
CA LYS A 44 8.05 -10.12 19.63
C LYS A 44 9.40 -9.39 19.63
N ILE A 45 9.53 -8.35 18.81
CA ILE A 45 10.75 -7.59 18.61
C ILE A 45 10.49 -6.11 18.90
N LYS A 46 11.36 -5.49 19.70
CA LYS A 46 11.22 -4.09 20.10
C LYS A 46 11.99 -3.17 19.15
N THR A 47 11.29 -2.27 18.47
CA THR A 47 11.89 -1.38 17.46
C THR A 47 12.35 -0.04 18.03
N ALA A 48 13.21 0.68 17.31
CA ALA A 48 13.62 2.04 17.68
C ALA A 48 12.42 3.00 17.81
N GLY A 49 11.41 2.86 16.94
CA GLY A 49 10.18 3.64 17.00
C GLY A 49 9.30 3.39 18.22
N ASP A 50 9.43 2.22 18.84
CA ASP A 50 8.78 1.90 20.12
C ASP A 50 9.54 2.51 21.31
N LYS A 51 10.85 2.78 21.16
CA LYS A 51 11.70 3.38 22.19
C LYS A 51 11.69 4.91 22.15
N ASN A 52 11.66 5.53 20.96
CA ASN A 52 11.70 6.99 20.81
C ASN A 52 10.31 7.61 20.62
N LEU A 53 9.71 8.06 21.73
CA LEU A 53 8.41 8.74 21.76
C LEU A 53 8.50 10.27 21.77
N LEU A 54 9.69 10.84 21.96
CA LEU A 54 9.89 12.27 22.23
C LEU A 54 10.21 13.08 20.96
N THR A 55 10.91 12.50 19.98
CA THR A 55 11.27 13.22 18.75
C THR A 55 10.09 13.24 17.76
N PRO A 56 9.79 14.40 17.11
CA PRO A 56 8.80 14.47 16.03
C PRO A 56 9.17 13.56 14.85
N LEU A 57 8.19 12.87 14.23
CA LEU A 57 8.43 11.96 13.09
C LEU A 57 9.22 12.63 11.96
N ALA A 58 8.88 13.89 11.65
CA ALA A 58 9.54 14.67 10.61
C ALA A 58 11.06 14.81 10.83
N ASN A 59 11.51 14.74 12.09
CA ASN A 59 12.89 14.98 12.51
C ASN A 59 13.68 13.68 12.75
N ILE A 60 13.04 12.50 12.71
CA ILE A 60 13.70 11.20 12.99
C ILE A 60 14.37 10.63 11.72
N GLY A 61 14.10 11.20 10.54
CA GLY A 61 14.61 10.67 9.28
C GLY A 61 13.90 9.39 8.86
N ASP A 62 13.99 9.08 7.57
CA ASP A 62 13.16 8.07 6.89
C ASP A 62 13.68 6.62 7.02
N LYS A 63 14.67 6.40 7.89
CA LYS A 63 15.40 5.13 8.00
C LYS A 63 14.64 4.11 8.86
N GLY A 64 13.61 3.47 8.31
CA GLY A 64 13.08 2.19 8.79
C GLY A 64 12.77 2.12 10.29
N LEU A 65 12.24 3.21 10.87
CA LEU A 65 12.08 3.39 12.33
C LEU A 65 11.32 2.23 13.01
N PHE A 66 10.44 1.57 12.26
CA PHE A 66 9.60 0.47 12.73
C PHE A 66 9.91 -0.88 12.06
N THR A 67 10.87 -0.93 11.12
CA THR A 67 11.16 -2.13 10.32
C THR A 67 12.58 -2.66 10.55
N LYS A 68 13.55 -1.79 10.85
CA LYS A 68 14.97 -2.15 10.91
C LYS A 68 15.29 -3.34 11.82
N GLU A 69 14.78 -3.37 13.04
CA GLU A 69 15.07 -4.49 13.95
C GLU A 69 14.43 -5.81 13.48
N LEU A 70 13.30 -5.74 12.76
CA LEU A 70 12.65 -6.92 12.19
C LEU A 70 13.44 -7.44 10.98
N GLU A 71 13.90 -6.53 10.12
CA GLU A 71 14.73 -6.82 8.95
C GLU A 71 16.06 -7.50 9.34
N ILE A 72 16.68 -7.08 10.45
CA ILE A 72 17.89 -7.72 10.99
C ILE A 72 17.63 -9.18 11.38
N GLU A 73 16.47 -9.48 11.98
CA GLU A 73 16.12 -10.85 12.37
C GLU A 73 15.74 -11.71 11.15
N LEU A 74 15.11 -11.12 10.12
CA LEU A 74 14.91 -11.77 8.82
C LEU A 74 16.25 -12.16 8.17
N GLU A 75 17.23 -11.25 8.19
CA GLU A 75 18.56 -11.46 7.61
C GLU A 75 19.33 -12.56 8.36
N LYS A 76 19.24 -12.59 9.69
CA LYS A 76 19.82 -13.65 10.54
C LYS A 76 19.10 -14.99 10.44
N GLN A 77 17.96 -15.06 9.74
CA GLN A 77 17.11 -16.25 9.64
C GLN A 77 16.57 -16.73 11.00
N THR A 78 16.45 -15.83 11.97
CA THR A 78 15.82 -16.13 13.28
C THR A 78 14.30 -16.05 13.22
N ILE A 79 13.77 -15.37 12.21
CA ILE A 79 12.35 -15.33 11.83
C ILE A 79 12.22 -15.57 10.32
N ASP A 80 11.06 -16.03 9.85
CA ASP A 80 10.77 -16.36 8.45
C ASP A 80 10.08 -15.23 7.69
N PHE A 81 9.12 -14.57 8.33
CA PHE A 81 8.43 -13.40 7.75
C PHE A 81 7.97 -12.43 8.84
N VAL A 82 7.62 -11.22 8.42
CA VAL A 82 7.17 -10.13 9.29
C VAL A 82 5.88 -9.53 8.73
N VAL A 83 4.92 -9.22 9.60
CA VAL A 83 3.68 -8.56 9.23
C VAL A 83 3.75 -7.06 9.50
N HIS A 84 3.52 -6.25 8.48
CA HIS A 84 3.54 -4.79 8.59
C HIS A 84 2.20 -4.17 8.21
N SER A 85 1.89 -3.02 8.83
CA SER A 85 1.02 -2.05 8.16
C SER A 85 1.79 -1.49 6.97
N LEU A 86 1.27 -1.63 5.75
CA LEU A 86 2.06 -1.36 4.54
C LEU A 86 2.53 0.11 4.45
N LYS A 87 1.78 1.05 5.02
CA LYS A 87 2.16 2.46 5.12
C LYS A 87 3.41 2.74 5.95
N ASP A 88 3.78 1.82 6.84
CA ASP A 88 4.96 1.94 7.71
C ASP A 88 6.19 1.26 7.08
N VAL A 89 6.03 0.60 5.93
CA VAL A 89 7.11 -0.01 5.15
C VAL A 89 7.67 1.05 4.19
N PRO A 90 8.98 1.37 4.25
CA PRO A 90 9.61 2.30 3.33
C PRO A 90 9.29 1.95 1.87
N SER A 91 8.86 2.94 1.09
CA SER A 91 8.51 2.80 -0.33
C SER A 91 9.71 2.92 -1.26
N THR A 92 10.78 3.56 -0.80
CA THR A 92 11.96 3.92 -1.60
C THR A 92 12.89 2.71 -1.79
N THR A 93 13.16 1.95 -0.73
CA THR A 93 13.97 0.71 -0.77
C THR A 93 13.64 -0.23 0.40
N LEU A 94 13.41 -1.52 0.14
CA LEU A 94 13.60 -2.56 1.15
C LEU A 94 15.10 -2.88 1.28
N PRO A 95 15.55 -3.50 2.38
CA PRO A 95 16.90 -4.03 2.46
C PRO A 95 17.21 -5.01 1.32
N PRO A 96 18.50 -5.15 0.93
CA PRO A 96 18.89 -6.19 -0.02
C PRO A 96 18.39 -7.57 0.40
N ASN A 97 17.95 -8.37 -0.56
CA ASN A 97 17.40 -9.72 -0.35
C ASN A 97 16.09 -9.80 0.44
N MET A 98 15.37 -8.68 0.64
CA MET A 98 14.02 -8.67 1.20
C MET A 98 12.96 -8.32 0.14
N ILE A 99 11.77 -8.88 0.29
CA ILE A 99 10.60 -8.62 -0.57
C ILE A 99 9.31 -8.57 0.25
N ILE A 100 8.26 -7.98 -0.31
CA ILE A 100 6.90 -8.07 0.27
C ILE A 100 6.20 -9.32 -0.25
N GLY A 101 6.45 -10.49 0.32
CA GLY A 101 5.89 -11.77 -0.15
C GLY A 101 4.36 -11.86 -0.26
N ALA A 102 3.59 -10.98 0.40
CA ALA A 102 2.15 -10.86 0.17
C ALA A 102 1.57 -9.49 0.55
N ILE A 103 0.49 -9.08 -0.14
CA ILE A 103 -0.38 -7.97 0.25
C ILE A 103 -1.81 -8.47 0.43
N LEU A 104 -2.33 -8.33 1.66
CA LEU A 104 -3.65 -8.82 2.04
C LEU A 104 -4.79 -7.92 1.56
N GLU A 105 -6.02 -8.41 1.70
CA GLU A 105 -7.23 -7.62 1.51
C GLU A 105 -7.18 -6.32 2.35
N ARG A 106 -7.48 -5.21 1.69
CA ARG A 106 -7.28 -3.86 2.23
C ARG A 106 -8.48 -3.49 3.08
N ALA A 107 -8.23 -3.26 4.37
CA ALA A 107 -9.21 -2.63 5.26
C ALA A 107 -9.46 -1.16 4.87
N ASP A 108 -10.44 -0.51 5.48
CA ASP A 108 -10.81 0.87 5.14
C ASP A 108 -9.59 1.82 5.21
N PRO A 109 -9.18 2.42 4.08
CA PRO A 109 -7.98 3.24 4.03
C PRO A 109 -8.21 4.66 4.56
N ARG A 110 -9.44 5.07 4.89
CA ARG A 110 -9.77 6.44 5.29
C ARG A 110 -9.23 6.80 6.68
N ASP A 111 -9.21 8.10 6.94
CA ASP A 111 -8.89 8.66 8.25
C ASP A 111 -10.18 8.84 9.08
N ALA A 112 -10.09 8.61 10.38
CA ALA A 112 -11.14 8.76 11.36
C ALA A 112 -10.84 9.94 12.29
N VAL A 113 -11.90 10.67 12.65
CA VAL A 113 -11.94 11.67 13.71
C VAL A 113 -12.44 10.99 14.98
N ILE A 114 -11.73 11.25 16.08
CA ILE A 114 -12.09 10.78 17.40
C ILE A 114 -12.14 12.00 18.30
N ILE A 115 -13.36 12.39 18.69
CA ILE A 115 -13.60 13.51 19.60
C ILE A 115 -13.33 13.04 21.04
N ALA A 116 -12.71 13.88 21.86
CA ALA A 116 -12.47 13.58 23.27
C ALA A 116 -13.79 13.31 24.02
N THR A 117 -13.81 12.35 24.95
CA THR A 117 -15.07 11.88 25.58
C THR A 117 -15.79 12.95 26.40
N ARG A 118 -15.08 14.02 26.80
CA ARG A 118 -15.65 15.19 27.49
C ARG A 118 -16.43 16.14 26.57
N ARG A 119 -16.37 15.92 25.26
CA ARG A 119 -17.00 16.75 24.23
C ARG A 119 -18.25 16.08 23.67
N GLN A 120 -19.15 16.91 23.14
CA GLN A 120 -20.45 16.46 22.58
C GLN A 120 -20.49 16.55 21.06
N GLU A 121 -19.55 17.27 20.45
CA GLU A 121 -19.40 17.38 19.00
C GLU A 121 -19.12 16.01 18.37
N LYS A 122 -19.56 15.86 17.12
CA LYS A 122 -19.43 14.60 16.38
C LYS A 122 -18.54 14.69 15.14
N SER A 123 -18.15 15.89 14.75
CA SER A 123 -17.36 16.14 13.54
C SER A 123 -16.35 17.26 13.74
N LEU A 124 -15.37 17.36 12.85
CA LEU A 124 -14.42 18.48 12.87
C LEU A 124 -15.10 19.84 12.61
N ASN A 125 -16.20 19.86 11.86
CA ASN A 125 -16.94 21.08 11.53
C ASN A 125 -17.66 21.70 12.75
N GLU A 126 -18.02 20.87 13.73
CA GLU A 126 -18.73 21.29 14.93
C GLU A 126 -17.79 21.86 16.00
N LEU A 127 -16.48 21.61 15.87
CA LEU A 127 -15.51 22.06 16.86
C LEU A 127 -15.32 23.59 16.82
N PRO A 128 -15.31 24.27 17.98
CA PRO A 128 -15.07 25.71 18.04
C PRO A 128 -13.71 26.11 17.47
N ALA A 129 -13.61 27.36 17.01
CA ALA A 129 -12.32 27.93 16.62
C ALA A 129 -11.29 27.84 17.76
N GLY A 130 -10.06 27.48 17.41
CA GLY A 130 -8.97 27.23 18.35
C GLY A 130 -8.90 25.80 18.89
N SER A 131 -9.90 24.95 18.64
CA SER A 131 -9.89 23.56 19.13
C SER A 131 -8.66 22.77 18.69
N VAL A 132 -8.14 21.93 19.58
CA VAL A 132 -6.83 21.28 19.44
C VAL A 132 -6.97 19.85 18.92
N ILE A 133 -6.45 19.62 17.72
CA ILE A 133 -6.48 18.33 17.02
C ILE A 133 -5.12 17.62 17.15
N GLY A 134 -5.14 16.45 17.76
CA GLY A 134 -4.00 15.57 17.95
C GLY A 134 -3.64 14.79 16.69
N THR A 135 -2.52 15.12 16.04
CA THR A 135 -1.90 14.31 14.98
C THR A 135 -0.43 14.68 14.81
N SER A 136 0.42 13.68 14.55
CA SER A 136 1.84 13.90 14.19
C SER A 136 2.16 13.57 12.73
N SER A 137 1.13 13.37 11.91
CA SER A 137 1.30 13.16 10.47
C SER A 137 1.31 14.50 9.74
N THR A 138 2.43 14.84 9.10
CA THR A 138 2.57 16.05 8.29
C THR A 138 1.56 16.07 7.14
N ARG A 139 1.33 14.91 6.50
CA ARG A 139 0.22 14.68 5.54
C ARG A 139 -1.13 15.14 6.07
N ARG A 140 -1.53 14.68 7.27
CA ARG A 140 -2.83 15.04 7.85
C ARG A 140 -2.89 16.51 8.18
N ILE A 141 -1.85 17.04 8.82
CA ILE A 141 -1.80 18.43 9.25
C ILE A 141 -1.94 19.37 8.04
N ALA A 142 -1.18 19.16 6.97
CA ALA A 142 -1.23 19.99 5.77
C ALA A 142 -2.62 20.01 5.12
N GLN A 143 -3.24 18.84 4.92
CA GLN A 143 -4.58 18.75 4.32
C GLN A 143 -5.68 19.29 5.25
N LEU A 144 -5.57 19.05 6.55
CA LEU A 144 -6.56 19.53 7.51
C LEU A 144 -6.48 21.05 7.70
N LYS A 145 -5.28 21.66 7.69
CA LYS A 145 -5.14 23.13 7.74
C LYS A 145 -5.79 23.82 6.55
N LEU A 146 -5.68 23.25 5.35
CA LEU A 146 -6.36 23.75 4.17
C LEU A 146 -7.89 23.78 4.33
N LYS A 147 -8.46 22.74 4.96
CA LYS A 147 -9.90 22.57 5.06
C LYS A 147 -10.54 23.15 6.33
N TYR A 148 -9.80 23.11 7.43
CA TYR A 148 -10.21 23.53 8.77
C TYR A 148 -9.17 24.50 9.36
N PRO A 149 -9.00 25.70 8.77
CA PRO A 149 -8.00 26.67 9.21
C PRO A 149 -8.30 27.29 10.59
N HIS A 150 -9.55 27.15 11.06
CA HIS A 150 -9.97 27.60 12.39
C HIS A 150 -9.51 26.67 13.53
N LEU A 151 -8.98 25.48 13.22
CA LEU A 151 -8.52 24.50 14.22
C LEU A 151 -7.00 24.58 14.43
N THR A 152 -6.55 24.19 15.62
CA THR A 152 -5.15 24.12 16.00
C THR A 152 -4.66 22.66 15.94
N TYR A 153 -3.42 22.42 15.52
CA TYR A 153 -2.88 21.06 15.39
C TYR A 153 -1.69 20.86 16.32
N LYS A 154 -1.75 19.81 17.15
CA LYS A 154 -0.72 19.47 18.14
C LYS A 154 -0.26 18.02 17.96
N ASN A 155 1.04 17.79 18.16
CA ASN A 155 1.63 16.46 18.03
C ASN A 155 1.10 15.50 19.09
N ILE A 156 0.60 14.33 18.66
CA ILE A 156 0.24 13.22 19.55
C ILE A 156 0.98 11.94 19.14
N ARG A 157 1.75 11.38 20.06
CA ARG A 157 2.66 10.23 19.86
C ARG A 157 2.34 9.10 20.83
N GLY A 158 2.77 7.89 20.47
CA GLY A 158 2.48 6.64 21.17
C GLY A 158 1.69 5.68 20.30
N ASN A 159 1.46 4.47 20.82
CA ASN A 159 0.54 3.49 20.22
C ASN A 159 -0.93 3.96 20.40
N MET A 160 -1.89 3.19 19.89
CA MET A 160 -3.31 3.56 19.94
C MET A 160 -3.86 3.74 21.37
N ASN A 161 -3.43 2.90 22.33
CA ASN A 161 -3.83 3.03 23.74
C ASN A 161 -3.31 4.34 24.34
N THR A 162 -2.01 4.63 24.21
CA THR A 162 -1.41 5.86 24.73
C THR A 162 -2.03 7.10 24.09
N ARG A 163 -2.36 7.07 22.79
CA ARG A 163 -3.03 8.20 22.13
C ARG A 163 -4.45 8.41 22.64
N TRP A 164 -5.19 7.32 22.87
CA TRP A 164 -6.52 7.37 23.45
C TRP A 164 -6.51 7.95 24.88
N GLU A 165 -5.56 7.53 25.71
CA GLU A 165 -5.36 8.10 27.05
C GLU A 165 -5.01 9.59 26.98
N LYS A 166 -4.09 9.98 26.09
CA LYS A 166 -3.70 11.38 25.91
C LYS A 166 -4.85 12.26 25.43
N LEU A 167 -5.69 11.75 24.52
CA LEU A 167 -6.87 12.47 24.04
C LEU A 167 -7.81 12.84 25.20
N ASN A 168 -8.00 11.92 26.13
CA ASN A 168 -8.95 12.07 27.24
C ASN A 168 -8.32 12.60 28.53
N ASN A 169 -7.03 12.96 28.49
CA ASN A 169 -6.39 13.70 29.57
C ASN A 169 -6.60 15.21 29.35
N GLU A 170 -7.39 15.83 30.22
CA GLU A 170 -7.75 17.25 30.11
C GLU A 170 -6.55 18.18 30.21
N GLU A 171 -5.53 17.84 31.00
CA GLU A 171 -4.31 18.65 31.17
C GLU A 171 -3.51 18.75 29.87
N LEU A 172 -3.63 17.75 28.98
CA LEU A 172 -2.95 17.77 27.69
C LEU A 172 -3.68 18.61 26.63
N GLY A 173 -4.96 18.93 26.88
CA GLY A 173 -5.75 19.88 26.12
C GLY A 173 -6.07 19.46 24.69
N TYR A 174 -6.25 18.16 24.40
CA TYR A 174 -6.73 17.72 23.09
C TYR A 174 -8.27 17.71 23.06
N ASP A 175 -8.85 18.21 21.96
CA ASP A 175 -10.29 18.17 21.71
C ASP A 175 -10.68 17.03 20.77
N ALA A 176 -9.78 16.66 19.86
CA ALA A 176 -9.94 15.51 18.97
C ALA A 176 -8.57 14.90 18.61
N MET A 177 -8.56 13.71 18.04
CA MET A 177 -7.39 13.16 17.35
C MET A 177 -7.77 12.54 16.00
N ILE A 178 -6.79 12.44 15.12
CA ILE A 178 -6.96 11.80 13.80
C ILE A 178 -6.13 10.51 13.74
N ALA A 179 -6.76 9.42 13.33
CA ALA A 179 -6.12 8.11 13.18
C ALA A 179 -6.74 7.31 12.01
N ALA A 180 -6.17 6.17 11.64
CA ALA A 180 -6.66 5.39 10.49
C ALA A 180 -7.85 4.53 10.91
N VAL A 181 -8.91 4.46 10.09
CA VAL A 181 -10.11 3.63 10.35
C VAL A 181 -9.71 2.17 10.56
N ALA A 182 -8.85 1.63 9.69
CA ALA A 182 -8.34 0.25 9.80
C ALA A 182 -7.73 -0.10 11.18
N GLY A 183 -7.11 0.87 11.86
CA GLY A 183 -6.56 0.66 13.21
C GLY A 183 -7.66 0.41 14.24
N PHE A 184 -8.76 1.17 14.17
CA PHE A 184 -9.92 1.00 15.04
C PHE A 184 -10.70 -0.27 14.72
N GLN A 185 -10.85 -0.62 13.44
CA GLN A 185 -11.49 -1.89 13.04
C GLN A 185 -10.76 -3.09 13.64
N ARG A 186 -9.43 -3.15 13.50
CA ARG A 186 -8.61 -4.25 14.03
C ARG A 186 -8.64 -4.32 15.56
N LEU A 187 -8.69 -3.17 16.24
CA LEU A 187 -8.81 -3.11 17.70
C LEU A 187 -10.25 -3.32 18.21
N GLN A 188 -11.24 -3.46 17.33
CA GLN A 188 -12.67 -3.48 17.69
C GLN A 188 -13.14 -2.21 18.42
N TRP A 189 -12.57 -1.06 18.05
CA TRP A 189 -12.83 0.25 18.64
C TRP A 189 -13.68 1.16 17.76
N THR A 190 -14.37 0.63 16.75
CA THR A 190 -15.17 1.42 15.80
C THR A 190 -16.23 2.30 16.47
N HIS A 191 -16.76 1.89 17.62
CA HIS A 191 -17.66 2.68 18.47
C HIS A 191 -17.07 4.02 18.96
N ARG A 192 -15.74 4.21 18.88
CA ARG A 192 -15.05 5.45 19.27
C ARG A 192 -14.88 6.43 18.11
N ILE A 193 -15.20 6.03 16.89
CA ILE A 193 -15.10 6.90 15.71
C ILE A 193 -16.29 7.86 15.72
N SER A 194 -16.01 9.17 15.70
CA SER A 194 -17.03 10.22 15.64
C SER A 194 -17.40 10.53 14.18
N GLU A 195 -16.40 10.63 13.30
CA GLU A 195 -16.56 10.90 11.87
C GLU A 195 -15.50 10.10 11.08
N ILE A 196 -15.90 9.54 9.94
CA ILE A 196 -14.94 9.04 8.94
C ILE A 196 -14.78 10.14 7.89
N ILE A 197 -13.54 10.56 7.64
CA ILE A 197 -13.23 11.62 6.70
C ILE A 197 -13.24 11.05 5.29
N GLU A 198 -14.14 11.56 4.45
CA GLU A 198 -14.23 11.14 3.06
C GLU A 198 -12.97 11.52 2.26
N PRO A 199 -12.54 10.68 1.30
CA PRO A 199 -11.24 10.81 0.66
C PRO A 199 -11.18 11.93 -0.39
N ASP A 200 -12.31 12.57 -0.73
CA ASP A 200 -12.36 13.86 -1.43
C ASP A 200 -11.88 15.02 -0.54
N LYS A 201 -12.08 14.91 0.79
CA LYS A 201 -11.69 15.90 1.80
C LYS A 201 -10.23 15.74 2.22
N VAL A 202 -9.81 14.52 2.55
CA VAL A 202 -8.46 14.22 3.02
C VAL A 202 -8.02 12.89 2.40
N LEU A 203 -7.04 12.96 1.50
CA LEU A 203 -6.45 11.79 0.87
C LEU A 203 -5.63 11.02 1.93
N TYR A 204 -5.62 9.69 1.83
CA TYR A 204 -4.99 8.81 2.81
C TYR A 204 -3.49 8.59 2.50
N ALA A 205 -2.78 8.00 3.47
CA ALA A 205 -1.37 7.63 3.25
C ALA A 205 -1.26 6.43 2.30
N ILE A 206 -0.17 6.38 1.52
CA ILE A 206 0.18 5.24 0.67
C ILE A 206 0.16 3.94 1.48
N GLY A 207 -0.50 2.91 0.97
CA GLY A 207 -0.64 1.62 1.64
C GLY A 207 -1.49 1.64 2.92
N GLN A 208 -2.14 2.76 3.29
CA GLN A 208 -3.00 2.80 4.48
C GLN A 208 -4.13 1.77 4.34
N GLY A 209 -4.38 1.01 5.41
CA GLY A 209 -5.39 -0.06 5.43
C GLY A 209 -4.86 -1.43 5.01
N ALA A 210 -3.81 -1.51 4.17
CA ALA A 210 -3.24 -2.77 3.73
C ALA A 210 -2.24 -3.34 4.76
N LEU A 211 -2.17 -4.68 4.83
CA LEU A 211 -1.06 -5.39 5.47
C LEU A 211 -0.13 -5.90 4.37
N GLY A 212 1.17 -5.66 4.56
CA GLY A 212 2.23 -6.24 3.74
C GLY A 212 3.03 -7.22 4.56
N ILE A 213 3.38 -8.37 3.98
CA ILE A 213 4.20 -9.39 4.62
C ILE A 213 5.59 -9.34 4.01
N GLU A 214 6.61 -9.02 4.82
CA GLU A 214 8.01 -9.00 4.40
C GLU A 214 8.67 -10.35 4.65
N CYS A 215 9.44 -10.85 3.69
CA CYS A 215 10.24 -12.07 3.83
C CYS A 215 11.51 -12.01 2.97
N ARG A 216 12.37 -13.02 3.09
CA ARG A 216 13.59 -13.14 2.27
C ARG A 216 13.26 -13.53 0.83
N HIS A 217 13.88 -12.85 -0.12
CA HIS A 217 13.75 -13.10 -1.57
C HIS A 217 14.08 -14.54 -1.99
N ASN A 218 15.07 -15.15 -1.32
CA ASN A 218 15.54 -16.50 -1.64
C ASN A 218 14.81 -17.61 -0.87
N ASP A 219 13.87 -17.27 0.02
CA ASP A 219 13.07 -18.24 0.77
C ASP A 219 11.80 -18.61 0.00
N ILE A 220 11.99 -19.42 -1.04
CA ILE A 220 10.92 -19.87 -1.95
C ILE A 220 9.79 -20.59 -1.20
N ASP A 221 10.12 -21.28 -0.11
CA ASP A 221 9.15 -21.99 0.72
C ASP A 221 8.18 -21.01 1.39
N THR A 222 8.71 -19.99 2.07
CA THR A 222 7.92 -18.90 2.67
C THR A 222 7.11 -18.15 1.63
N ILE A 223 7.72 -17.78 0.49
CA ILE A 223 7.04 -17.05 -0.58
C ILE A 223 5.83 -17.85 -1.09
N ARG A 224 6.02 -19.14 -1.33
CA ARG A 224 4.95 -20.03 -1.78
C ARG A 224 3.83 -20.13 -0.74
N MET A 225 4.17 -20.29 0.54
CA MET A 225 3.17 -20.32 1.61
C MET A 225 2.37 -19.02 1.66
N LEU A 226 3.04 -17.86 1.59
CA LEU A 226 2.41 -16.54 1.68
C LEU A 226 1.53 -16.20 0.47
N SER A 227 1.80 -16.79 -0.70
CA SER A 227 1.12 -16.45 -1.95
C SER A 227 -0.40 -16.54 -1.89
N VAL A 228 -0.94 -17.46 -1.08
CA VAL A 228 -2.40 -17.67 -0.90
C VAL A 228 -3.10 -16.50 -0.23
N LEU A 229 -2.36 -15.60 0.41
CA LEU A 229 -2.90 -14.42 1.09
C LEU A 229 -2.99 -13.19 0.18
N ASN A 230 -2.45 -13.24 -1.03
CA ASN A 230 -2.47 -12.10 -1.92
C ASN A 230 -3.89 -11.75 -2.34
N HIS A 231 -4.25 -10.49 -2.11
CA HIS A 231 -5.48 -9.91 -2.63
C HIS A 231 -5.14 -8.99 -3.79
N GLU A 232 -5.44 -9.44 -5.00
CA GLU A 232 -5.06 -8.76 -6.25
C GLU A 232 -5.53 -7.29 -6.33
N PRO A 233 -6.80 -6.92 -6.04
CA PRO A 233 -7.21 -5.52 -6.03
C PRO A 233 -6.41 -4.66 -5.06
N SER A 234 -6.01 -5.21 -3.90
CA SER A 234 -5.14 -4.50 -2.95
C SER A 234 -3.75 -4.32 -3.52
N LEU A 235 -3.18 -5.38 -4.10
CA LEU A 235 -1.84 -5.39 -4.65
C LEU A 235 -1.70 -4.34 -5.76
N ILE A 236 -2.60 -4.34 -6.76
CA ILE A 236 -2.61 -3.40 -7.88
C ILE A 236 -2.61 -1.95 -7.37
N ARG A 237 -3.53 -1.65 -6.44
CA ARG A 237 -3.62 -0.31 -5.83
C ARG A 237 -2.34 0.05 -5.07
N CYS A 238 -1.81 -0.86 -4.27
CA CYS A 238 -0.63 -0.58 -3.46
C CYS A 238 0.66 -0.43 -4.30
N VAL A 239 0.79 -1.17 -5.41
CA VAL A 239 1.89 -1.02 -6.37
C VAL A 239 1.88 0.39 -6.96
N ALA A 240 0.74 0.85 -7.47
CA ALA A 240 0.61 2.20 -8.00
C ALA A 240 0.92 3.28 -6.96
N GLU A 241 0.37 3.16 -5.74
CA GLU A 241 0.62 4.13 -4.67
C GLU A 241 2.09 4.18 -4.26
N ARG A 242 2.76 3.03 -4.18
CA ARG A 242 4.18 2.96 -3.80
C ARG A 242 5.10 3.43 -4.92
N ALA A 243 4.74 3.17 -6.19
CA ALA A 243 5.44 3.71 -7.36
C ALA A 243 5.37 5.24 -7.40
N PHE A 244 4.17 5.80 -7.17
CA PHE A 244 3.97 7.24 -7.00
C PHE A 244 4.90 7.80 -5.92
N LEU A 245 4.88 7.23 -4.72
CA LEU A 245 5.67 7.71 -3.58
C LEU A 245 7.18 7.65 -3.83
N LYS A 246 7.65 6.57 -4.46
CA LYS A 246 9.06 6.41 -4.80
C LYS A 246 9.51 7.46 -5.82
N ARG A 247 8.69 7.76 -6.82
CA ARG A 247 9.06 8.72 -7.88
C ARG A 247 9.10 10.16 -7.41
N ILE A 248 8.24 10.55 -6.47
CA ILE A 248 8.29 11.87 -5.81
C ILE A 248 9.39 11.97 -4.73
N GLU A 249 10.17 10.89 -4.52
CA GLU A 249 11.19 10.78 -3.46
C GLU A 249 10.63 11.12 -2.07
N GLY A 250 9.34 10.83 -1.88
CA GLY A 250 8.59 11.20 -0.70
C GLY A 250 8.86 10.23 0.45
N GLY A 251 9.59 10.70 1.47
CA GLY A 251 9.61 10.02 2.76
C GLY A 251 8.38 10.30 3.62
N CYS A 252 8.28 9.65 4.79
CA CYS A 252 7.20 9.85 5.76
C CYS A 252 7.09 11.30 6.28
N SER A 253 8.15 12.10 6.10
CA SER A 253 8.22 13.51 6.51
C SER A 253 7.58 14.46 5.49
N ILE A 254 7.49 14.06 4.22
CA ILE A 254 6.94 14.90 3.14
C ILE A 254 5.41 14.76 3.13
N PRO A 255 4.62 15.84 3.20
CA PRO A 255 3.17 15.77 3.09
C PRO A 255 2.74 15.34 1.68
N ASN A 256 2.52 14.05 1.51
CA ASN A 256 1.95 13.47 0.31
C ASN A 256 0.81 12.50 0.68
N ALA A 257 -0.14 12.34 -0.23
CA ALA A 257 -1.29 11.47 -0.02
C ALA A 257 -1.86 10.96 -1.35
N VAL A 258 -2.64 9.90 -1.25
CA VAL A 258 -3.26 9.23 -2.39
C VAL A 258 -4.71 8.85 -2.10
N ARG A 259 -5.48 8.66 -3.16
CA ARG A 259 -6.71 7.86 -3.20
C ARG A 259 -6.63 6.97 -4.43
N THR A 260 -6.99 5.70 -4.30
CA THR A 260 -7.01 4.74 -5.39
C THR A 260 -8.32 3.99 -5.44
N GLU A 261 -8.81 3.77 -6.64
CA GLU A 261 -9.99 2.97 -6.91
C GLU A 261 -9.68 2.02 -8.06
N TYR A 262 -9.98 0.74 -7.85
CA TYR A 262 -9.82 -0.29 -8.86
C TYR A 262 -11.13 -1.08 -8.94
N ASN A 263 -11.73 -1.13 -10.12
CA ASN A 263 -13.02 -1.78 -10.35
C ASN A 263 -12.90 -3.14 -11.06
N GLY A 264 -11.69 -3.69 -11.15
CA GLY A 264 -11.39 -4.93 -11.89
C GLY A 264 -11.03 -4.71 -13.37
N LYS A 265 -11.12 -3.46 -13.85
CA LYS A 265 -10.79 -3.09 -15.24
C LYS A 265 -9.95 -1.83 -15.33
N SER A 266 -10.30 -0.79 -14.58
CA SER A 266 -9.55 0.46 -14.57
C SER A 266 -9.06 0.79 -13.16
N LEU A 267 -7.88 1.41 -13.10
CA LEU A 267 -7.29 1.97 -11.90
C LEU A 267 -7.27 3.48 -12.02
N VAL A 268 -7.89 4.15 -11.06
CA VAL A 268 -7.75 5.59 -10.87
C VAL A 268 -6.90 5.84 -9.64
N ILE A 269 -5.90 6.69 -9.76
CA ILE A 269 -5.10 7.20 -8.66
C ILE A 269 -5.19 8.72 -8.62
N ASN A 270 -5.58 9.27 -7.48
CA ASN A 270 -5.50 10.70 -7.18
C ASN A 270 -4.33 10.91 -6.25
N GLY A 271 -3.48 11.91 -6.51
CA GLY A 271 -2.33 12.23 -5.68
C GLY A 271 -2.29 13.70 -5.32
N ILE A 272 -1.74 13.99 -4.15
CA ILE A 272 -1.47 15.34 -3.71
C ILE A 272 -0.10 15.39 -3.03
N LEU A 273 0.63 16.48 -3.29
CA LEU A 273 1.85 16.85 -2.58
C LEU A 273 1.68 18.27 -2.07
N LEU A 274 1.98 18.50 -0.78
CA LEU A 274 1.79 19.77 -0.11
C LEU A 274 3.06 20.20 0.63
N ASN A 275 3.24 21.51 0.84
CA ASN A 275 4.19 22.00 1.84
C ASN A 275 3.68 21.72 3.27
N LEU A 276 4.56 21.93 4.26
CA LEU A 276 4.31 21.50 5.66
C LEU A 276 3.07 22.15 6.32
N ASP A 277 2.70 23.37 5.90
CA ASP A 277 1.53 24.07 6.42
C ASP A 277 0.29 23.94 5.52
N GLY A 278 0.43 23.33 4.34
CA GLY A 278 -0.65 23.12 3.37
C GLY A 278 -0.93 24.32 2.46
N SER A 279 -0.30 25.49 2.66
CA SER A 279 -0.56 26.70 1.87
C SER A 279 -0.22 26.57 0.38
N ARG A 280 0.67 25.65 0.02
CA ARG A 280 1.03 25.32 -1.36
C ARG A 280 0.86 23.83 -1.57
N TYR A 281 0.24 23.46 -2.69
CA TYR A 281 0.09 22.06 -3.08
C TYR A 281 -0.03 21.90 -4.59
N VAL A 282 0.26 20.70 -5.07
CA VAL A 282 -0.14 20.21 -6.39
C VAL A 282 -0.98 18.95 -6.20
N LYS A 283 -2.10 18.88 -6.90
CA LYS A 283 -3.04 17.75 -6.84
C LYS A 283 -3.54 17.45 -8.24
N ASP A 284 -3.56 16.18 -8.58
CA ASP A 284 -4.09 15.71 -9.85
C ASP A 284 -4.45 14.22 -9.78
N ASP A 285 -4.97 13.69 -10.86
CA ASP A 285 -5.26 12.28 -11.05
C ASP A 285 -4.63 11.69 -12.32
N MET A 286 -4.61 10.36 -12.32
CA MET A 286 -4.25 9.52 -13.43
C MET A 286 -5.20 8.32 -13.47
N GLU A 287 -5.62 7.96 -14.68
CA GLU A 287 -6.39 6.76 -14.92
C GLU A 287 -5.61 5.85 -15.87
N ASN A 288 -5.62 4.55 -15.57
CA ASN A 288 -5.26 3.52 -16.53
C ASN A 288 -6.54 2.72 -16.87
N PRO A 289 -7.10 2.89 -18.08
CA PRO A 289 -8.40 2.31 -18.44
C PRO A 289 -8.35 0.80 -18.73
N ASP A 290 -7.16 0.19 -18.90
CA ASP A 290 -7.01 -1.18 -19.40
C ASP A 290 -6.11 -2.05 -18.50
N LEU A 291 -6.58 -2.30 -17.28
CA LEU A 291 -6.06 -3.30 -16.33
C LEU A 291 -6.99 -4.51 -16.24
N THR A 292 -7.67 -4.87 -17.34
CA THR A 292 -8.57 -6.04 -17.35
C THR A 292 -7.76 -7.33 -17.27
N ILE A 293 -8.13 -8.18 -16.32
CA ILE A 293 -7.55 -9.53 -16.19
C ILE A 293 -8.04 -10.38 -17.37
N SER A 294 -7.14 -10.70 -18.29
CA SER A 294 -7.36 -11.84 -19.17
C SER A 294 -7.03 -13.10 -18.37
N MET A 295 -8.05 -13.89 -17.99
CA MET A 295 -7.84 -15.19 -17.36
C MET A 295 -7.19 -16.16 -18.36
N THR A 296 -5.88 -16.04 -18.58
CA THR A 296 -5.13 -17.08 -19.27
C THR A 296 -4.68 -18.10 -18.23
N THR A 297 -5.37 -19.23 -18.26
CA THR A 297 -5.17 -20.51 -17.53
C THR A 297 -5.69 -20.60 -16.09
N PRO A 298 -6.66 -21.51 -15.80
CA PRO A 298 -6.96 -21.90 -14.43
C PRO A 298 -5.80 -22.68 -13.80
N MET A 299 -5.67 -22.59 -12.48
CA MET A 299 -4.76 -23.40 -11.65
C MET A 299 -4.81 -24.90 -12.00
N PRO A 300 -3.70 -25.65 -11.89
CA PRO A 300 -3.81 -27.08 -11.60
C PRO A 300 -4.48 -27.21 -10.22
N ASN A 301 -5.61 -27.90 -10.16
CA ASN A 301 -6.35 -28.18 -8.93
C ASN A 301 -5.40 -28.61 -7.80
N PHE A 302 -5.19 -27.75 -6.80
CA PHE A 302 -4.67 -28.16 -5.49
C PHE A 302 -5.82 -28.71 -4.65
N PHE A 303 -6.50 -29.74 -5.15
CA PHE A 303 -7.31 -30.59 -4.29
C PHE A 303 -6.43 -31.74 -3.83
N VAL A 304 -6.27 -31.85 -2.52
CA VAL A 304 -5.82 -33.07 -1.85
C VAL A 304 -6.84 -34.15 -2.20
N SER A 305 -6.54 -35.01 -3.17
CA SER A 305 -7.24 -36.29 -3.26
C SER A 305 -6.67 -37.16 -2.15
N GLN A 306 -7.41 -37.25 -1.04
CA GLN A 306 -7.35 -38.44 -0.22
C GLN A 306 -7.71 -39.61 -1.16
N THR A 307 -6.74 -40.48 -1.40
CA THR A 307 -7.01 -41.81 -1.90
C THR A 307 -7.69 -42.58 -0.77
N ASP A 308 -8.92 -43.02 -0.98
CA ASP A 308 -9.42 -44.28 -0.45
C ASP A 308 -10.44 -44.86 -1.46
N ASP A 309 -10.07 -46.04 -1.97
CA ASP A 309 -10.85 -47.22 -2.37
C ASP A 309 -11.87 -47.21 -3.54
N ASP A 310 -11.48 -48.00 -4.56
CA ASP A 310 -12.23 -49.12 -5.15
C ASP A 310 -13.63 -48.90 -5.77
N LEU A 311 -13.69 -48.93 -7.12
CA LEU A 311 -14.36 -49.97 -7.97
C LEU A 311 -14.85 -49.45 -9.35
N LEU A 312 -14.31 -50.10 -10.40
CA LEU A 312 -14.91 -50.51 -11.69
C LEU A 312 -15.38 -49.47 -12.74
N THR A 313 -14.92 -49.71 -13.98
CA THR A 313 -15.42 -49.24 -15.29
C THR A 313 -16.47 -50.25 -15.83
N PRO A 314 -17.07 -50.15 -17.06
CA PRO A 314 -16.86 -49.25 -18.21
C PRO A 314 -18.14 -48.83 -19.01
N ASP A 315 -17.90 -48.14 -20.14
CA ASP A 315 -18.77 -47.97 -21.34
C ASP A 315 -19.76 -46.79 -21.38
N ASP A 316 -19.44 -45.77 -22.19
CA ASP A 316 -20.19 -45.55 -23.43
C ASP A 316 -19.38 -44.74 -24.46
N GLU A 317 -19.37 -45.32 -25.65
CA GLU A 317 -18.72 -44.88 -26.87
C GLU A 317 -19.36 -43.59 -27.45
N ILE A 318 -18.63 -42.98 -28.40
CA ILE A 318 -19.08 -42.60 -29.76
C ILE A 318 -18.50 -41.24 -30.19
N GLN A 319 -17.56 -41.35 -31.14
CA GLN A 319 -17.45 -40.60 -32.40
C GLN A 319 -17.84 -39.10 -32.37
N THR A 320 -17.05 -38.17 -32.89
CA THR A 320 -16.78 -38.13 -34.33
C THR A 320 -15.74 -37.06 -34.65
N VAL A 321 -14.71 -37.50 -35.34
CA VAL A 321 -13.66 -36.76 -36.03
C VAL A 321 -14.20 -36.11 -37.32
N ARG A 322 -13.62 -34.95 -37.70
CA ARG A 322 -13.69 -34.22 -39.01
C ARG A 322 -14.77 -33.11 -39.05
N LYS A 323 -14.52 -31.93 -39.63
CA LYS A 323 -13.70 -31.67 -40.81
C LYS A 323 -13.46 -30.14 -40.97
N ASN A 324 -12.19 -29.80 -41.18
CA ASN A 324 -11.64 -28.96 -42.27
C ASN A 324 -12.16 -27.52 -42.47
N LEU A 325 -11.30 -26.52 -42.23
CA LEU A 325 -10.23 -26.00 -43.11
C LEU A 325 -10.71 -24.93 -44.11
N LYS A 326 -10.10 -23.74 -43.93
CA LYS A 326 -9.51 -22.86 -44.95
C LYS A 326 -10.42 -22.18 -45.97
N ARG A 327 -10.33 -20.84 -46.00
CA ARG A 327 -9.70 -20.01 -47.07
C ARG A 327 -9.79 -18.52 -46.62
N LYS A 328 -8.70 -17.76 -46.42
CA LYS A 328 -7.83 -17.04 -47.39
C LYS A 328 -8.67 -16.31 -48.46
N ARG A 329 -8.54 -15.01 -48.75
CA ARG A 329 -7.32 -14.22 -49.06
C ARG A 329 -7.72 -12.76 -49.49
N THR A 330 -6.80 -11.79 -49.32
CA THR A 330 -6.39 -10.67 -50.25
C THR A 330 -7.38 -9.54 -50.60
N ASP A 331 -7.02 -8.27 -50.89
CA ASP A 331 -5.77 -7.47 -51.00
C ASP A 331 -6.15 -5.98 -51.31
N SER A 332 -5.20 -5.05 -51.12
CA SER A 332 -4.91 -3.80 -51.92
C SER A 332 -5.88 -2.60 -51.85
N ASN A 333 -5.53 -1.32 -52.09
CA ASN A 333 -4.32 -0.47 -52.14
C ASN A 333 -4.79 1.00 -52.40
N THR A 334 -3.85 1.98 -52.39
CA THR A 334 -3.84 3.36 -52.97
C THR A 334 -4.63 4.47 -52.27
N ASP A 335 -4.26 5.75 -52.30
CA ASP A 335 -3.01 6.58 -52.37
C ASP A 335 -3.48 8.08 -52.34
N ASP A 336 -2.55 8.98 -52.03
CA ASP A 336 -2.43 10.43 -52.38
C ASP A 336 -3.07 11.59 -51.54
N ASP A 337 -2.14 12.39 -50.99
CA ASP A 337 -1.94 13.87 -50.96
C ASP A 337 -3.04 14.87 -50.55
N ASP A 338 -2.77 15.73 -49.54
CA ASP A 338 -2.27 17.11 -49.75
C ASP A 338 -2.07 17.90 -48.42
N ASP A 339 -1.20 18.90 -48.52
CA ASP A 339 -0.61 19.83 -47.53
C ASP A 339 -1.61 20.76 -46.81
N ASP A 340 -1.39 21.09 -45.53
CA ASP A 340 -1.61 22.47 -45.02
C ASP A 340 -1.00 22.73 -43.63
N ASN A 341 -0.20 23.81 -43.58
CA ASN A 341 0.44 24.37 -42.39
C ASN A 341 -0.59 25.02 -41.45
N ASN A 342 -0.60 24.63 -40.16
CA ASN A 342 -0.97 25.56 -39.10
C ASN A 342 -0.28 25.24 -37.77
N THR A 343 0.66 26.10 -37.40
CA THR A 343 1.42 26.04 -36.15
C THR A 343 0.51 26.35 -34.97
N ILE A 344 0.12 25.30 -34.22
CA ILE A 344 -0.43 25.41 -32.87
C ILE A 344 0.59 24.74 -31.93
N LEU A 345 1.11 25.50 -30.97
CA LEU A 345 1.98 25.00 -29.91
C LEU A 345 1.22 23.94 -29.09
N LEU A 346 1.49 22.67 -29.37
CA LEU A 346 1.01 21.53 -28.60
C LEU A 346 1.76 21.46 -27.25
N PRO A 347 1.08 21.04 -26.17
CA PRO A 347 1.76 20.69 -24.91
C PRO A 347 2.80 19.58 -25.18
N PRO A 348 3.92 19.54 -24.43
CA PRO A 348 4.91 18.49 -24.62
C PRO A 348 4.23 17.13 -24.45
N SER A 349 4.46 16.25 -25.42
CA SER A 349 3.93 14.88 -25.39
C SER A 349 4.38 14.17 -24.11
N PRO A 350 3.52 13.30 -23.53
CA PRO A 350 3.92 12.48 -22.39
C PRO A 350 5.20 11.73 -22.74
N VAL A 351 6.20 11.81 -21.86
CA VAL A 351 7.42 11.01 -21.97
C VAL A 351 7.00 9.55 -21.89
N LYS A 352 7.01 8.85 -23.03
CA LYS A 352 6.78 7.41 -23.09
C LYS A 352 8.02 6.73 -22.53
N ILE A 353 7.97 6.37 -21.25
CA ILE A 353 8.93 5.43 -20.66
C ILE A 353 8.68 4.08 -21.35
N SER A 354 9.71 3.50 -21.97
CA SER A 354 9.57 2.24 -22.71
C SER A 354 9.49 1.05 -21.74
N SER A 355 8.76 -0.01 -22.10
CA SER A 355 8.71 -1.27 -21.33
C SER A 355 10.11 -1.87 -21.07
N THR A 356 11.07 -1.61 -21.97
CA THR A 356 12.48 -2.00 -21.85
C THR A 356 13.28 -1.21 -20.81
N GLU A 357 12.91 0.03 -20.49
CA GLU A 357 13.55 0.78 -19.39
C GLU A 357 13.04 0.30 -18.02
N ILE A 358 11.78 -0.14 -17.98
CA ILE A 358 11.13 -0.68 -16.79
C ILE A 358 11.80 -2.00 -16.36
N SER A 359 12.13 -2.91 -17.30
CA SER A 359 12.73 -4.24 -17.03
C SER A 359 14.07 -4.21 -16.28
N ASN A 360 14.83 -3.11 -16.36
CA ASN A 360 16.15 -2.97 -15.73
C ASN A 360 16.12 -2.19 -14.40
N THR A 361 14.94 -1.78 -13.93
CA THR A 361 14.79 -0.98 -12.71
C THR A 361 14.69 -1.89 -11.47
N PRO A 362 15.40 -1.59 -10.36
CA PRO A 362 15.29 -2.33 -9.10
C PRO A 362 13.87 -2.42 -8.52
N LEU A 363 12.95 -1.54 -8.95
CA LEU A 363 11.52 -1.53 -8.58
C LEU A 363 10.81 -2.85 -8.89
N LEU A 364 11.02 -3.38 -10.09
CA LEU A 364 10.33 -4.59 -10.54
C LEU A 364 10.65 -5.79 -9.66
N ARG A 365 11.88 -5.93 -9.17
CA ARG A 365 12.29 -7.07 -8.33
C ARG A 365 11.61 -7.10 -6.96
N HIS A 366 11.14 -5.95 -6.47
CA HIS A 366 10.43 -5.88 -5.18
C HIS A 366 8.99 -6.40 -5.29
N TYR A 367 8.42 -6.44 -6.51
CA TYR A 367 7.05 -6.89 -6.79
C TYR A 367 6.97 -8.20 -7.61
N ALA A 368 7.97 -8.48 -8.45
CA ALA A 368 8.00 -9.63 -9.36
C ALA A 368 8.00 -11.00 -8.64
N HIS A 369 8.27 -11.03 -7.33
CA HIS A 369 8.20 -12.25 -6.51
C HIS A 369 7.16 -12.18 -5.39
N VAL A 370 6.37 -11.11 -5.33
CA VAL A 370 5.24 -10.97 -4.40
C VAL A 370 4.13 -11.96 -4.74
N CYS A 371 4.13 -12.47 -5.96
CA CYS A 371 3.15 -13.42 -6.43
C CYS A 371 3.85 -14.76 -6.63
N GLY A 372 3.79 -15.63 -5.63
CA GLY A 372 3.81 -17.05 -5.92
C GLY A 372 2.62 -17.36 -6.83
N VAL A 373 2.86 -17.30 -8.15
CA VAL A 373 2.00 -17.80 -9.24
C VAL A 373 0.63 -17.11 -9.36
N ASN A 374 0.38 -16.46 -10.51
CA ASN A 374 -0.94 -16.00 -11.05
C ASN A 374 -1.37 -14.52 -10.93
N ILE A 375 -0.47 -13.54 -10.80
CA ILE A 375 -0.83 -12.16 -11.16
C ILE A 375 -0.03 -11.77 -12.40
N ASN A 376 -0.74 -11.34 -13.45
CA ASN A 376 -0.14 -10.99 -14.73
C ASN A 376 0.85 -9.84 -14.53
N GLU A 377 2.14 -10.08 -14.77
CA GLU A 377 3.21 -9.09 -14.61
C GLU A 377 2.87 -7.77 -15.32
N THR A 378 2.23 -7.84 -16.50
CA THR A 378 1.78 -6.67 -17.26
C THR A 378 0.78 -5.81 -16.50
N ILE A 379 -0.10 -6.39 -15.69
CA ILE A 379 -1.08 -5.63 -14.87
C ILE A 379 -0.33 -4.85 -13.77
N LEU A 380 0.66 -5.47 -13.14
CA LEU A 380 1.46 -4.83 -12.11
C LEU A 380 2.36 -3.73 -12.71
N GLU A 381 2.96 -3.96 -13.87
CA GLU A 381 3.71 -2.96 -14.63
C GLU A 381 2.82 -1.76 -14.99
N ASN A 382 1.60 -2.00 -15.46
CA ASN A 382 0.65 -0.95 -15.81
C ASN A 382 0.16 -0.16 -14.58
N ALA A 383 0.03 -0.82 -13.42
CA ALA A 383 -0.28 -0.16 -12.15
C ALA A 383 0.89 0.71 -11.67
N GLU A 384 2.12 0.19 -11.75
CA GLU A 384 3.34 0.93 -11.45
C GLU A 384 3.47 2.16 -12.33
N LEU A 385 3.29 2.00 -13.64
CA LEU A 385 3.33 3.09 -14.61
C LEU A 385 2.26 4.16 -14.32
N CYS A 386 1.06 3.76 -13.92
CA CYS A 386 -0.01 4.69 -13.52
C CYS A 386 0.43 5.59 -12.35
N GLY A 387 1.01 4.99 -11.31
CA GLY A 387 1.56 5.73 -10.17
C GLY A 387 2.75 6.63 -10.52
N THR A 388 3.69 6.12 -11.31
CA THR A 388 4.87 6.89 -11.75
C THR A 388 4.48 8.06 -12.65
N ASN A 389 3.51 7.87 -13.56
CA ASN A 389 3.02 8.94 -14.44
C ASN A 389 2.32 10.05 -13.66
N LEU A 390 1.51 9.71 -12.65
CA LEU A 390 0.94 10.70 -11.75
C LEU A 390 2.04 11.51 -11.04
N ALA A 391 3.07 10.85 -10.53
CA ALA A 391 4.19 11.55 -9.89
C ALA A 391 4.90 12.50 -10.86
N VAL A 392 5.18 12.07 -12.10
CA VAL A 392 5.77 12.92 -13.14
C VAL A 392 4.88 14.13 -13.45
N LYS A 393 3.56 13.91 -13.57
CA LYS A 393 2.58 14.98 -13.78
C LYS A 393 2.64 16.02 -12.66
N LEU A 394 2.66 15.59 -11.39
CA LEU A 394 2.79 16.51 -10.26
C LEU A 394 4.12 17.26 -10.26
N MET A 395 5.23 16.61 -10.64
CA MET A 395 6.53 17.28 -10.79
C MET A 395 6.48 18.39 -11.84
N GLN A 396 5.85 18.13 -13.00
CA GLN A 396 5.65 19.15 -14.05
C GLN A 396 4.75 20.31 -13.61
N MET A 397 3.86 20.09 -12.63
CA MET A 397 3.01 21.11 -12.03
C MET A 397 3.70 21.92 -10.92
N GLY A 398 4.97 21.66 -10.63
CA GLY A 398 5.75 22.42 -9.64
C GLY A 398 5.96 21.73 -8.29
N ALA A 399 5.78 20.41 -8.18
CA ALA A 399 6.05 19.66 -6.95
C ALA A 399 7.50 19.76 -6.48
N ASP A 400 8.45 19.83 -7.43
CA ASP A 400 9.88 20.08 -7.22
C ASP A 400 10.12 21.33 -6.35
N SER A 401 9.48 22.45 -6.68
CA SER A 401 9.62 23.68 -5.89
C SER A 401 9.07 23.56 -4.46
N ILE A 402 8.07 22.69 -4.25
CA ILE A 402 7.50 22.42 -2.92
C ILE A 402 8.45 21.50 -2.14
N LEU A 403 9.01 20.49 -2.79
CA LEU A 403 9.99 19.58 -2.20
C LEU A 403 11.26 20.32 -1.75
N GLU A 404 11.78 21.24 -2.57
CA GLU A 404 12.91 22.09 -2.22
C GLU A 404 12.63 22.94 -0.97
N GLU A 405 11.45 23.56 -0.89
CA GLU A 405 11.02 24.33 0.28
C GLU A 405 11.01 23.46 1.55
N ILE A 406 10.50 22.24 1.45
CA ILE A 406 10.46 21.29 2.56
C ILE A 406 11.89 20.91 2.99
N HIS A 407 12.76 20.56 2.04
CA HIS A 407 14.14 20.19 2.34
C HIS A 407 14.90 21.33 3.03
N GLN A 408 14.73 22.58 2.58
CA GLN A 408 15.33 23.74 3.25
C GLN A 408 14.82 23.92 4.69
N LYS A 409 13.54 23.66 4.95
CA LYS A 409 12.95 23.77 6.29
C LYS A 409 13.34 22.61 7.22
N VAL A 410 13.52 21.40 6.69
CA VAL A 410 13.89 20.20 7.46
C VAL A 410 15.37 20.18 7.82
N VAL A 411 16.26 20.67 6.93
CA VAL A 411 17.72 20.77 7.20
C VAL A 411 18.06 21.86 8.22
N ASN A 412 17.19 22.87 8.40
CA ASN A 412 17.41 24.00 9.31
C ASN A 412 16.80 23.82 10.71
N ILE A 413 16.42 22.59 11.11
CA ILE A 413 15.98 22.32 12.48
C ILE A 413 17.24 22.13 13.34
N PRO A 414 17.55 23.01 14.32
CA PRO A 414 18.69 22.80 15.21
C PRO A 414 18.51 21.48 15.96
N THR A 415 19.53 20.62 15.89
CA THR A 415 19.61 19.36 16.63
C THR A 415 19.57 19.54 18.13
#